data_AF-A0A942CU23-F1
#
_entry.id   AF-A0A942CU23-F1
#
_cell.length_a   1.000
_cell.length_b   1.000
_cell.length_c   1.000
_cell.angle_alpha   90.00
_cell.angle_beta   90.00
_cell.angle_gamma   90.00
#
_symmetry.space_group_name_H-M   'P 1'
#
loop_
_entity.id
_entity.type
_entity.pdbx_description
1 polymer ?
#
loop_
_entity_poly.entity_id
_entity_poly.type
_entity_poly.pdbx_seq_one_letter_code
_entity_poly.pdbx_strand_id
1 'polypeptide(L)'
;MPNRHVLPPWEFLLSASRNTLQSYELSRLAHAANLRKEAGPILDQWVEELASAMMARWLLEHQGREILAPSASGESPEHSAAASDNFFPDSPRQQNGSRSTA
;
A
#
# COMPACT_ATOMS: atom_id res chain seq x y z
N MET A 1 10.92 -18.27 23.36
CA MET A 1 10.68 -19.73 23.17
C MET A 1 11.85 -20.28 22.37
N PRO A 2 12.56 -21.30 22.86
CA PRO A 2 13.80 -21.76 22.21
C PRO A 2 13.50 -22.33 20.82
N ASN A 3 14.27 -21.85 19.84
CA ASN A 3 14.25 -22.30 18.45
C ASN A 3 14.72 -23.76 18.40
N ARG A 4 13.77 -24.70 18.41
CA ARG A 4 14.07 -26.13 18.36
C ARG A 4 14.43 -26.46 16.91
N HIS A 5 15.72 -26.62 16.65
CA HIS A 5 16.16 -27.39 15.50
C HIS A 5 15.55 -28.79 15.64
N VAL A 6 14.41 -29.02 15.00
CA VAL A 6 13.75 -30.33 14.95
C VAL A 6 14.57 -31.17 14.00
N LEU A 7 15.65 -31.75 14.53
CA LEU A 7 16.37 -32.80 13.84
C LEU A 7 15.35 -33.87 13.43
N PRO A 8 15.41 -34.36 12.18
CA PRO A 8 14.51 -35.41 11.75
C PRO A 8 14.69 -36.65 12.66
N PRO A 9 13.60 -37.35 13.02
CA PRO A 9 13.66 -38.47 13.96
C PRO A 9 14.26 -39.70 13.26
N TRP A 10 15.59 -39.75 13.18
CA TRP A 10 16.32 -40.73 12.38
C TRP A 10 16.03 -42.17 12.78
N GLU A 11 15.91 -42.48 14.07
CA GLU A 11 15.59 -43.83 14.54
C GLU A 11 14.27 -44.33 13.96
N PHE A 12 13.23 -43.48 13.99
CA PHE A 12 11.93 -43.77 13.37
C PHE A 12 12.04 -43.90 11.85
N LEU A 13 12.75 -42.99 11.19
CA LEU A 13 12.88 -43.01 9.73
C LEU A 13 13.61 -44.26 9.22
N LEU A 14 14.56 -44.79 9.99
CA LEU A 14 15.33 -45.98 9.65
C LEU A 14 14.60 -47.28 9.99
N SER A 15 13.72 -47.29 11.00
CA SER A 15 13.00 -48.49 11.44
C SER A 15 11.56 -48.61 10.89
N ALA A 16 10.99 -47.53 10.35
CA ALA A 16 9.60 -47.50 9.91
C ALA A 16 9.37 -48.27 8.60
N SER A 17 8.15 -48.81 8.46
CA SER A 17 7.71 -49.39 7.19
C SER A 17 7.55 -48.32 6.11
N ARG A 18 7.62 -48.72 4.84
CA ARG A 18 7.40 -47.82 3.69
C ARG A 18 6.05 -47.08 3.76
N ASN A 19 4.98 -47.76 4.17
CA ASN A 19 3.66 -47.15 4.28
C ASN A 19 3.64 -46.06 5.36
N THR A 20 4.22 -46.35 6.52
CA THR A 20 4.38 -45.38 7.62
C THR A 20 5.23 -44.18 7.20
N LEU A 21 6.29 -44.40 6.44
CA LEU A 21 7.15 -43.34 5.92
C LEU A 21 6.41 -42.41 4.96
N GLN A 22 5.56 -42.97 4.09
CA GLN A 22 4.75 -42.21 3.15
C GLN A 22 3.69 -41.35 3.87
N SER A 23 3.02 -41.90 4.89
CA SER A 23 2.10 -41.12 5.73
C SER A 23 2.82 -40.01 6.48
N TYR A 24 4.03 -40.28 6.97
CA TYR A 24 4.87 -39.28 7.62
C TYR A 24 5.25 -38.15 6.65
N GLU A 25 5.69 -38.48 5.43
CA GLU A 25 6.00 -37.51 4.38
C GLU A 25 4.81 -36.60 4.08
N LEU A 26 3.63 -37.17 3.81
CA LEU A 26 2.41 -36.41 3.53
C LEU A 26 2.05 -35.46 4.68
N SER A 27 2.14 -35.94 5.93
CA SER A 27 1.90 -35.12 7.12
C SER A 27 2.88 -33.94 7.20
N ARG A 28 4.18 -34.17 6.93
CA ARG A 28 5.20 -33.12 6.94
C ARG A 28 4.99 -32.09 5.82
N LEU A 29 4.61 -32.52 4.63
CA LEU A 29 4.30 -31.62 3.51
C LEU A 29 3.05 -30.78 3.82
N ALA A 30 2.00 -31.38 4.39
CA ALA A 30 0.82 -30.65 4.82
C ALA A 30 1.14 -29.62 5.92
N HIS A 31 1.95 -30.00 6.90
CA HIS A 31 2.40 -29.08 7.94
C HIS A 31 3.23 -27.93 7.37
N ALA A 32 4.14 -28.21 6.43
CA ALA A 32 4.93 -27.17 5.75
C ALA A 32 4.04 -26.20 4.96
N ALA A 33 2.99 -26.70 4.28
CA ALA A 33 2.04 -25.85 3.58
C ALA A 33 1.25 -24.93 4.54
N ASN A 34 0.87 -25.43 5.72
CA ASN A 34 0.22 -24.61 6.73
C ASN A 34 1.16 -23.55 7.31
N LEU A 35 2.40 -23.92 7.64
CA LEU A 35 3.42 -22.96 8.08
C LEU A 35 3.61 -21.82 7.08
N ARG A 36 3.65 -22.13 5.78
CA ARG A 36 3.74 -21.10 4.73
C ARG A 36 2.54 -20.15 4.74
N LYS A 37 1.32 -20.67 4.93
CA LYS A 37 0.10 -19.85 5.01
C LYS A 37 0.10 -18.95 6.24
N GLU A 38 0.61 -19.44 7.37
CA GLU A 38 0.71 -18.66 8.60
C GLU A 38 1.82 -17.61 8.52
N ALA A 39 2.95 -17.93 7.88
CA ALA A 39 4.08 -17.03 7.75
C ALA A 39 3.85 -15.88 6.75
N GLY A 40 3.11 -16.11 5.67
CA GLY A 40 2.86 -15.10 4.62
C GLY A 40 2.33 -13.77 5.17
N PRO A 41 1.18 -13.76 5.86
CA PRO A 41 0.60 -12.53 6.41
C PRO A 41 1.52 -11.81 7.41
N ILE A 42 2.30 -12.56 8.19
CA ILE A 42 3.26 -11.98 9.14
C ILE A 42 4.40 -11.28 8.39
N LEU A 43 4.88 -11.88 7.30
CA LEU A 43 5.91 -11.29 6.45
C LEU A 43 5.37 -10.05 5.73
N ASP A 44 4.15 -10.11 5.22
CA ASP A 44 3.51 -8.97 4.54
C ASP A 44 3.34 -7.79 5.51
N GLN A 45 2.84 -8.04 6.73
CA GLN A 45 2.73 -7.00 7.76
C GLN A 45 4.10 -6.41 8.11
N TRP A 46 5.13 -7.26 8.27
CA TRP A 46 6.47 -6.79 8.59
C TRP A 46 7.04 -5.86 7.50
N VAL A 47 6.79 -6.17 6.23
CA VAL A 47 7.19 -5.32 5.11
C VAL A 47 6.46 -3.98 5.13
N GLU A 48 5.15 -3.97 5.38
CA GLU A 48 4.35 -2.74 5.45
C GLU A 48 4.81 -1.81 6.58
N GLU A 49 5.04 -2.36 7.77
CA GLU A 49 5.57 -1.63 8.93
C GLU A 49 6.94 -1.03 8.63
N LEU A 50 7.81 -1.79 7.97
CA LEU A 50 9.14 -1.33 7.59
C LEU A 50 9.08 -0.21 6.55
N ALA A 51 8.23 -0.34 5.53
CA ALA A 51 8.01 0.69 4.52
C ALA A 51 7.48 1.99 5.16
N SER A 52 6.50 1.87 6.06
CA SER A 52 5.95 2.99 6.81
C SER A 52 7.01 3.70 7.66
N ALA A 53 7.86 2.95 8.36
CA ALA A 53 8.96 3.51 9.14
C ALA A 53 9.99 4.25 8.25
N MET A 54 10.30 3.70 7.07
CA MET A 54 11.21 4.34 6.12
C MET A 54 10.62 5.63 5.54
N MET A 55 9.33 5.64 5.21
CA MET A 55 8.63 6.85 4.76
C MET A 55 8.58 7.91 5.85
N ALA A 56 8.27 7.53 7.10
CA ALA A 56 8.29 8.45 8.23
C ALA A 56 9.68 9.07 8.42
N ARG A 57 10.73 8.26 8.34
CA ARG A 57 12.11 8.74 8.39
C ARG A 57 12.43 9.71 7.25
N TRP A 58 12.03 9.39 6.02
CA TRP A 58 12.22 10.27 4.87
C TRP A 58 11.52 11.62 5.06
N LEU A 59 10.27 11.61 5.54
CA LEU A 59 9.53 12.85 5.84
C LEU A 59 10.23 13.68 6.92
N LEU A 60 10.78 13.07 7.97
CA LEU A 60 11.57 13.80 8.98
C LEU A 60 12.82 14.45 8.39
N GLU A 61 13.51 13.77 7.48
CA GLU A 61 14.73 14.29 6.83
C GLU A 61 14.44 15.44 5.85
N HIS A 62 13.23 15.51 5.29
CA HIS A 62 12.84 16.48 4.26
C HIS A 62 11.93 17.61 4.76
N GLN A 63 11.10 17.41 5.80
CA GLN A 63 10.30 18.49 6.42
C GLN A 63 11.17 19.63 6.97
N GLY A 64 12.37 19.33 7.46
CA GLY A 64 13.31 20.36 7.94
C GLY A 64 13.89 21.25 6.83
N ARG A 65 13.78 20.86 5.55
CA ARG A 65 14.36 21.60 4.42
C ARG A 65 13.39 22.61 3.81
N GLU A 66 12.09 22.34 3.84
CA GLU A 66 11.06 23.25 3.31
C GLU A 66 10.79 24.45 4.25
N ILE A 67 10.92 24.28 5.58
CA ILE A 67 10.66 25.35 6.56
C ILE A 67 11.77 26.42 6.58
N LEU A 68 12.96 26.10 6.05
CA LEU A 68 14.08 27.04 5.90
C LEU A 68 14.15 27.66 4.50
N ALA A 69 13.11 27.55 3.67
CA ALA A 69 12.94 28.53 2.60
C ALA A 69 12.82 29.91 3.28
N PRO A 70 13.72 30.87 3.01
CA PRO A 70 13.63 32.17 3.64
C PRO A 70 12.28 32.75 3.23
N SER A 71 11.39 32.90 4.22
CA SER A 71 10.35 33.91 4.14
C SER A 71 11.10 35.22 3.96
N ALA A 72 11.26 35.63 2.70
CA ALA A 72 11.70 36.96 2.35
C ALA A 72 10.65 37.91 2.94
N SER A 73 11.03 38.43 4.09
CA SER A 73 10.39 39.46 4.88
C SER A 73 9.93 40.64 4.03
N GLY A 74 8.70 41.10 4.30
CA GLY A 74 8.21 42.46 4.02
C GLY A 74 8.14 42.79 2.53
N GLU A 75 6.98 43.06 1.96
CA GLU A 75 6.30 44.34 2.13
C GLU A 75 4.88 44.19 1.58
N SER A 76 3.90 44.66 2.35
CA SER A 76 2.58 44.99 1.80
C SER A 76 2.73 46.29 1.01
N PRO A 77 2.22 46.35 -0.23
CA PRO A 77 1.21 47.36 -0.48
C PRO A 77 -0.01 46.83 -1.23
N GLU A 78 -1.12 47.47 -0.89
CA GLU A 78 -2.46 47.32 -1.38
C GLU A 78 -2.60 47.41 -2.91
N HIS A 79 -3.78 46.98 -3.40
CA HIS A 79 -4.35 47.12 -4.75
C HIS A 79 -3.98 46.07 -5.81
N SER A 80 -4.84 45.06 -5.96
CA SER A 80 -5.84 45.11 -7.04
C SER A 80 -6.71 43.86 -7.00
N ALA A 81 -8.01 44.11 -6.86
CA ALA A 81 -9.06 43.14 -7.08
C ALA A 81 -9.08 42.64 -8.54
N ALA A 82 -9.78 41.52 -8.72
CA ALA A 82 -10.30 40.96 -9.96
C ALA A 82 -9.44 39.89 -10.67
N ALA A 83 -9.60 38.65 -10.20
CA ALA A 83 -9.59 37.48 -11.07
C ALA A 83 -10.72 36.53 -10.63
N SER A 84 -11.94 36.83 -11.07
CA SER A 84 -13.07 35.90 -11.03
C SER A 84 -13.53 35.68 -12.47
N ASP A 85 -12.76 34.91 -13.23
CA ASP A 85 -13.15 34.48 -14.57
C ASP A 85 -14.03 33.22 -14.48
N ASN A 86 -15.33 33.50 -14.35
CA ASN A 86 -16.46 32.79 -14.96
C ASN A 86 -16.29 31.30 -15.31
N PHE A 87 -16.73 30.43 -14.39
CA PHE A 87 -17.07 29.03 -14.67
C PHE A 87 -18.58 28.88 -14.89
N PHE A 88 -19.08 29.24 -16.08
CA PHE A 88 -20.42 28.86 -16.54
C PHE A 88 -20.40 28.66 -18.07
N PRO A 89 -20.71 27.46 -18.59
CA PRO A 89 -20.99 27.29 -20.00
C PRO A 89 -22.36 27.88 -20.35
N ASP A 90 -22.33 28.68 -21.41
CA ASP A 90 -23.40 29.43 -22.02
C ASP A 90 -24.53 28.51 -22.57
N SER A 91 -25.77 28.85 -22.25
CA SER A 91 -26.97 28.58 -23.03
C SER A 91 -27.88 29.77 -22.79
N PRO A 92 -28.43 30.45 -23.82
CA PRO A 92 -29.25 29.79 -24.84
C PRO A 92 -29.17 30.44 -26.25
N ARG A 93 -29.75 29.82 -27.28
CA ARG A 93 -30.26 30.60 -28.42
C ARG A 93 -31.51 30.01 -29.04
N GLN A 94 -32.62 30.64 -28.68
CA GLN A 94 -33.93 30.56 -29.29
C GLN A 94 -33.88 31.29 -30.64
N GLN A 95 -34.18 30.63 -31.76
CA GLN A 95 -34.58 31.30 -33.00
C GLN A 95 -35.85 30.65 -33.55
N ASN A 96 -36.92 31.44 -33.47
CA ASN A 96 -38.19 31.25 -34.14
C ASN A 96 -38.00 31.23 -35.67
N GLY A 97 -38.57 30.21 -36.32
CA GLY A 97 -38.90 30.22 -37.75
C GLY A 97 -40.39 29.94 -37.91
N SER A 98 -41.17 30.99 -38.15
CA SER A 98 -42.62 30.91 -38.39
C SER A 98 -42.96 30.33 -39.78
N ARG A 99 -43.82 29.30 -39.78
CA ARG A 99 -45.07 29.18 -40.57
C ARG A 99 -45.05 29.27 -42.11
N SER A 100 -45.49 28.19 -42.78
CA SER A 100 -46.48 28.14 -43.90
C SER A 100 -46.45 26.74 -44.55
N THR A 101 -47.48 26.07 -45.05
CA THR A 101 -48.95 26.18 -45.14
C THR A 101 -49.41 24.91 -45.86
N ALA A 102 -50.62 24.45 -45.53
CA ALA A 102 -51.53 23.61 -46.35
C ALA A 102 -51.12 22.16 -46.64
#